data_AF-A0A7V9TGC5-F1
#
_entry.id   AF-A0A7V9TGC5-F1
#
_cell.length_a   1.000
_cell.length_b   1.000
_cell.length_c   1.000
_cell.angle_alpha   90.00
_cell.angle_beta   90.00
_cell.angle_gamma   90.00
#
_symmetry.space_group_name_H-M   'P 1'
#
loop_
_entity.id
_entity.type
_entity.pdbx_description
1 polymer ?
#
loop_
_entity_poly.entity_id
_entity_poly.type
_entity_poly.pdbx_seq_one_letter_code
_entity_poly.pdbx_strand_id
1 'polypeptide(L)'
;MPKTESSSTLRSELESKILHGHCAYCRRAAEPDQPLTREHVIPRARGGRRNDVRIIVPACFRCNSRRGCQELALFLLLRPRRISAFLDHLESLTAASIKQVDLRVFGEVYAAVWMLSECASRGQEWRAQLRRMTGGRTLHRRRYAARRVVRDLGGRLEQRRGSADVRPVAVPVAPLPAAEDDALRSKLDESLEHLTSRLLALLSLVWQVSKEEVGREMSRQLRLSAVIMDDDEPVASDGTVLPLDGWKRRRQRRTRFRVDRRRGRAA
;
A
#
# COMPACT_ATOMS: atom_id res chain seq x y z
N MET A 1 27.88 13.34 13.17
CA MET A 1 26.43 13.16 13.43
C MET A 1 26.19 11.71 13.80
N PRO A 2 25.87 11.40 15.07
CA PRO A 2 25.64 10.02 15.49
C PRO A 2 24.41 9.47 14.75
N LYS A 3 24.58 8.36 14.04
CA LYS A 3 23.45 7.64 13.43
C LYS A 3 22.60 7.13 14.59
N THR A 4 21.40 7.67 14.71
CA THR A 4 20.39 7.28 15.70
C THR A 4 20.27 5.77 15.81
N GLU A 5 20.47 5.24 17.02
CA GLU A 5 20.42 3.81 17.36
C GLU A 5 19.14 3.11 16.87
N SER A 6 18.04 3.85 16.70
CA SER A 6 16.78 3.32 16.18
C SER A 6 16.89 2.77 14.74
N SER A 7 17.61 3.44 13.83
CA SER A 7 17.79 2.95 12.45
C SER A 7 18.61 1.66 12.37
N SER A 8 19.33 1.29 13.44
CA SER A 8 20.15 0.09 13.46
C SER A 8 19.28 -1.17 13.51
N THR A 9 18.14 -1.15 14.21
CA THR A 9 17.31 -2.33 14.45
C THR A 9 16.65 -2.86 13.18
N LEU A 10 15.93 -2.01 12.44
CA LEU A 10 15.27 -2.42 11.19
C LEU A 10 16.28 -2.87 10.13
N ARG A 11 17.45 -2.20 10.07
CA ARG A 11 18.52 -2.59 9.15
C ARG A 11 19.08 -3.96 9.49
N SER A 12 19.51 -4.19 10.74
CA SER A 12 20.05 -5.48 11.16
C SER A 12 19.03 -6.61 10.98
N GLU A 13 17.76 -6.35 11.27
CA GLU A 13 16.68 -7.31 11.06
C GLU A 13 16.44 -7.62 9.57
N LEU A 14 16.48 -6.61 8.69
CA LEU A 14 16.42 -6.82 7.24
C LEU A 14 17.59 -7.68 6.76
N GLU A 15 18.81 -7.41 7.20
CA GLU A 15 20.00 -8.17 6.83
C GLU A 15 19.91 -9.62 7.30
N SER A 16 19.46 -9.85 8.53
CA SER A 16 19.19 -11.20 9.03
C SER A 16 18.15 -11.93 8.19
N LYS A 17 17.03 -11.27 7.86
CA LYS A 17 15.98 -11.85 7.01
C LYS A 17 16.42 -12.10 5.57
N ILE A 18 17.39 -11.35 5.06
CA ILE A 18 17.96 -11.59 3.72
C ILE A 18 18.72 -12.91 3.68
N LEU A 19 19.46 -13.22 4.74
CA LEU A 19 20.32 -14.39 4.84
C LEU A 19 19.55 -15.64 5.29
N HIS A 20 18.57 -15.49 6.18
CA HIS A 20 17.93 -16.64 6.85
C HIS A 20 16.40 -16.57 6.86
N GLY A 21 15.81 -15.52 6.28
CA GLY A 21 14.37 -15.28 6.32
C GLY A 21 13.62 -15.91 5.15
N HIS A 22 12.43 -15.39 4.92
CA HIS A 22 11.57 -15.80 3.81
C HIS A 22 11.25 -14.61 2.91
N CYS A 23 11.10 -14.89 1.62
CA CYS A 23 10.67 -13.91 0.63
C CYS A 23 9.32 -13.31 1.02
N ALA A 24 9.26 -11.98 1.13
CA ALA A 24 8.06 -11.22 1.51
C ALA A 24 6.85 -11.39 0.56
N TYR A 25 7.01 -12.07 -0.58
CA TYR A 25 5.94 -12.26 -1.55
C TYR A 25 5.50 -13.70 -1.74
N CYS A 26 6.38 -14.66 -1.51
CA CYS A 26 6.08 -16.06 -1.81
C CYS A 26 6.50 -17.03 -0.72
N ARG A 27 6.95 -16.52 0.44
CA ARG A 27 7.38 -17.31 1.59
C ARG A 27 8.50 -18.33 1.30
N ARG A 28 9.17 -18.25 0.15
CA ARG A 28 10.33 -19.11 -0.13
C ARG A 28 11.45 -18.70 0.82
N ALA A 29 12.04 -19.67 1.53
CA ALA A 29 13.18 -19.45 2.40
C ALA A 29 14.40 -18.92 1.62
N ALA A 30 15.28 -18.22 2.33
CA ALA A 30 16.63 -17.97 1.87
C ALA A 30 17.41 -19.29 1.90
N GLU A 31 18.19 -19.54 0.85
CA GLU A 31 19.12 -20.67 0.82
C GLU A 31 20.56 -20.14 0.98
N PRO A 32 21.50 -20.91 1.55
CA PRO A 32 22.88 -20.46 1.77
C PRO A 32 23.59 -19.98 0.50
N ASP A 33 23.32 -20.63 -0.63
CA ASP A 33 23.86 -20.31 -1.95
C ASP A 33 23.00 -19.31 -2.73
N GLN A 34 21.76 -19.08 -2.28
CA GLN A 34 20.81 -18.19 -2.92
C GLN A 34 20.11 -17.28 -1.90
N PRO A 35 20.84 -16.30 -1.31
CA PRO A 35 20.24 -15.36 -0.37
C PRO A 35 19.17 -14.51 -1.05
N LEU A 36 18.24 -13.99 -0.24
CA LEU A 36 17.20 -13.10 -0.74
C LEU A 36 17.80 -11.76 -1.20
N THR A 37 17.14 -11.10 -2.14
CA THR A 37 17.55 -9.80 -2.66
C THR A 37 16.85 -8.66 -1.91
N ARG A 38 17.48 -7.48 -1.89
CA ARG A 38 16.87 -6.23 -1.38
C ARG A 38 15.93 -5.65 -2.43
N GLU A 39 14.64 -5.63 -2.11
CA GLU A 39 13.59 -5.12 -3.00
C GLU A 39 13.05 -3.79 -2.50
N HIS A 40 12.93 -2.78 -3.37
CA HIS A 40 12.36 -1.47 -3.01
C HIS A 40 10.84 -1.45 -3.16
N VAL A 41 10.13 -1.54 -2.03
CA VAL A 41 8.67 -1.43 -1.93
C VAL A 41 8.13 -0.15 -2.56
N ILE A 42 8.87 0.93 -2.46
CA ILE A 42 8.60 2.13 -3.24
C ILE A 42 9.70 2.22 -4.30
N PRO A 43 9.41 1.97 -5.60
CA PRO A 43 10.44 1.95 -6.61
C PRO A 43 11.21 3.27 -6.69
N ARG A 44 12.50 3.22 -7.02
CA ARG A 44 13.34 4.44 -7.15
C ARG A 44 12.77 5.44 -8.14
N ALA A 45 12.28 4.96 -9.29
CA ALA A 45 11.59 5.77 -10.30
C ALA A 45 10.27 6.42 -9.81
N ARG A 46 9.81 6.05 -8.61
CA ARG A 46 8.57 6.51 -7.98
C ARG A 46 8.83 7.21 -6.63
N GLY A 47 10.07 7.67 -6.40
CA GLY A 47 10.44 8.45 -5.21
C GLY A 47 10.96 7.62 -4.03
N GLY A 48 11.30 6.34 -4.25
CA GLY A 48 12.06 5.55 -3.30
C GLY A 48 13.53 5.96 -3.27
N ARG A 49 14.09 6.16 -2.08
CA ARG A 49 15.52 6.47 -1.90
C ARG A 49 16.32 5.16 -1.87
N ARG A 50 17.49 5.14 -2.53
CA ARG A 50 18.31 3.92 -2.74
C ARG A 50 18.62 3.18 -1.43
N ASN A 51 19.01 3.91 -0.40
CA ASN A 51 19.51 3.34 0.86
C ASN A 51 18.49 3.48 2.01
N ASP A 52 17.22 3.75 1.69
CA ASP A 52 16.17 3.91 2.69
C ASP A 52 15.61 2.54 3.06
N VAL A 53 16.12 1.97 4.14
CA VAL A 53 15.75 0.65 4.66
C VAL A 53 14.24 0.53 4.96
N ARG A 54 13.58 1.64 5.27
CA ARG A 54 12.16 1.69 5.67
C ARG A 54 11.19 1.30 4.56
N ILE A 55 11.68 1.23 3.32
CA ILE A 55 10.94 0.81 2.12
C ILE A 55 11.56 -0.42 1.46
N ILE A 56 12.47 -1.14 2.13
CA ILE A 56 13.15 -2.31 1.56
C ILE A 56 12.68 -3.58 2.26
N VAL A 57 12.36 -4.61 1.47
CA VAL A 57 11.96 -5.94 1.97
C VAL A 57 12.84 -7.04 1.36
N PRO A 58 12.98 -8.20 2.01
CA PRO A 58 13.65 -9.36 1.43
C PRO A 58 12.76 -10.04 0.39
N ALA A 59 13.27 -10.26 -0.82
CA ALA A 59 12.54 -10.93 -1.88
C ALA A 59 13.45 -11.87 -2.68
N CYS A 60 12.96 -13.06 -3.05
CA CYS A 60 13.70 -13.94 -3.93
C CYS A 60 13.88 -13.29 -5.33
N PHE A 61 14.94 -13.66 -6.04
CA PHE A 61 15.26 -13.10 -7.37
C PHE A 61 14.05 -13.14 -8.32
N ARG A 62 13.32 -14.26 -8.37
CA ARG A 62 12.14 -14.41 -9.23
C ARG A 62 11.03 -13.42 -8.90
N CYS A 63 10.76 -13.16 -7.63
CA CYS A 63 9.72 -12.20 -7.24
C CYS A 63 10.18 -10.76 -7.46
N ASN A 64 11.42 -10.43 -7.08
CA ASN A 64 12.01 -9.11 -7.30
C ASN A 64 12.04 -8.76 -8.80
N SER A 65 12.55 -9.65 -9.65
CA SER A 65 12.58 -9.49 -11.11
C SER A 65 11.18 -9.31 -11.71
N ARG A 66 10.21 -10.17 -11.33
CA ARG A 66 8.82 -10.06 -11.80
C ARG A 66 8.15 -8.76 -11.40
N ARG A 67 8.51 -8.23 -10.23
CA ARG A 67 7.98 -6.96 -9.75
C ARG A 67 8.58 -5.80 -10.53
N GLY A 68 9.90 -5.79 -10.68
CA GLY A 68 10.62 -4.69 -11.33
C GLY A 68 10.21 -3.33 -10.76
N CYS A 69 9.78 -2.41 -11.63
CA CYS A 69 9.32 -1.07 -11.22
C CYS A 69 7.81 -0.98 -10.92
N GLN A 70 7.11 -2.12 -10.81
CA GLN A 70 5.69 -2.13 -10.50
C GLN A 70 5.44 -1.63 -9.08
N GLU A 71 4.30 -0.97 -8.95
CA GLU A 71 3.78 -0.48 -7.69
C GLU A 71 3.30 -1.67 -6.85
N LEU A 72 3.59 -1.67 -5.55
CA LEU A 72 3.30 -2.82 -4.69
C LEU A 72 1.81 -3.21 -4.75
N ALA A 73 0.90 -2.24 -4.66
CA ALA A 73 -0.54 -2.53 -4.73
C ALA A 73 -0.92 -3.30 -6.00
N LEU A 74 -0.40 -2.89 -7.17
CA LEU A 74 -0.66 -3.60 -8.42
C LEU A 74 -0.09 -5.03 -8.40
N PHE A 75 1.13 -5.18 -7.91
CA PHE A 75 1.80 -6.48 -7.84
C PHE A 75 1.06 -7.47 -6.95
N LEU A 76 0.49 -6.99 -5.85
CA LEU A 76 -0.33 -7.76 -4.92
C LEU A 76 -1.71 -8.09 -5.52
N LEU A 77 -2.38 -7.11 -6.15
CA LEU A 77 -3.69 -7.32 -6.79
C LEU A 77 -3.65 -8.35 -7.93
N LEU A 78 -2.54 -8.44 -8.66
CA LEU A 78 -2.37 -9.44 -9.71
C LEU A 78 -2.23 -10.87 -9.14
N ARG A 79 -1.84 -11.02 -7.86
CA ARG A 79 -1.67 -12.32 -7.19
C ARG A 79 -2.07 -12.20 -5.71
N PRO A 80 -3.38 -12.22 -5.41
CA PRO A 80 -3.89 -11.87 -4.07
C PRO A 80 -3.32 -12.70 -2.91
N ARG A 81 -2.96 -13.99 -3.10
CA ARG A 81 -2.22 -14.80 -2.10
C ARG A 81 -0.95 -14.14 -1.57
N ARG A 82 -0.34 -13.25 -2.34
CA ARG A 82 0.87 -12.52 -1.91
C ARG A 82 0.60 -11.47 -0.86
N ILE A 83 -0.66 -11.05 -0.68
CA ILE A 83 -1.03 -10.11 0.38
C ILE A 83 -0.79 -10.77 1.73
N SER A 84 -1.30 -11.99 1.91
CA SER A 84 -1.03 -12.83 3.09
C SER A 84 0.46 -12.97 3.36
N ALA A 85 1.24 -13.37 2.35
CA ALA A 85 2.69 -13.50 2.49
C ALA A 85 3.41 -12.19 2.86
N PHE A 86 2.91 -11.05 2.36
CA PHE A 86 3.48 -9.74 2.68
C PHE A 86 3.12 -9.28 4.09
N LEU A 87 1.90 -9.59 4.55
CA LEU A 87 1.49 -9.36 5.94
C LEU A 87 2.29 -10.27 6.89
N ASP A 88 2.52 -11.54 6.54
CA ASP A 88 3.37 -12.44 7.35
C ASP A 88 4.78 -11.85 7.52
N HIS A 89 5.32 -11.26 6.45
CA HIS A 89 6.60 -10.58 6.53
C HIS A 89 6.58 -9.40 7.50
N LEU A 90 5.56 -8.53 7.41
CA LEU A 90 5.43 -7.39 8.32
C LEU A 90 5.21 -7.82 9.77
N GLU A 91 4.43 -8.86 10.01
CA GLU A 91 4.18 -9.42 11.35
C GLU A 91 5.40 -10.14 11.92
N SER A 92 6.27 -10.65 11.07
CA SER A 92 7.56 -11.21 11.50
C SER A 92 8.58 -10.16 11.96
N LEU A 93 8.27 -8.86 11.81
CA LEU A 93 9.13 -7.78 12.30
C LEU A 93 8.89 -7.50 13.78
N THR A 94 9.95 -7.11 14.50
CA THR A 94 9.78 -6.62 15.87
C THR A 94 8.89 -5.36 15.92
N ALA A 95 8.24 -5.12 17.07
CA ALA A 95 7.43 -3.92 17.29
C ALA A 95 8.24 -2.60 17.17
N ALA A 96 9.55 -2.64 17.40
CA ALA A 96 10.43 -1.50 17.18
C ALA A 96 10.72 -1.28 15.67
N SER A 97 10.91 -2.35 14.91
CA SER A 97 11.14 -2.31 13.47
C SER A 97 9.89 -1.91 12.69
N ILE A 98 8.71 -2.40 13.08
CA ILE A 98 7.46 -2.07 12.38
C ILE A 98 7.15 -0.56 12.42
N LYS A 99 7.44 0.10 13.56
CA LYS A 99 7.30 1.56 13.73
C LYS A 99 8.21 2.36 12.81
N GLN A 100 9.28 1.76 12.30
CA GLN A 100 10.23 2.42 11.39
C GLN A 100 9.85 2.26 9.92
N VAL A 101 8.98 1.29 9.58
CA VAL A 101 8.53 1.06 8.21
C VAL A 101 7.81 2.30 7.70
N ASP A 102 8.11 2.70 6.47
CA ASP A 102 7.53 3.89 5.87
C ASP A 102 6.02 3.72 5.67
N LEU A 103 5.22 4.69 6.11
CA LEU A 103 3.75 4.66 5.99
C LEU A 103 3.24 4.44 4.56
N ARG A 104 4.04 4.76 3.53
CA ARG A 104 3.68 4.47 2.14
C ARG A 104 3.59 2.96 1.87
N VAL A 105 4.37 2.12 2.57
CA VAL A 105 4.28 0.66 2.49
C VAL A 105 2.89 0.20 2.94
N PHE A 106 2.45 0.63 4.12
CA PHE A 106 1.11 0.34 4.63
C PHE A 106 0.02 0.91 3.72
N GLY A 107 0.23 2.11 3.15
CA GLY A 107 -0.67 2.70 2.16
C GLY A 107 -0.84 1.85 0.89
N GLU A 108 0.21 1.17 0.43
CA GLU A 108 0.12 0.24 -0.71
C GLU A 108 -0.63 -1.05 -0.37
N VAL A 109 -0.36 -1.63 0.80
CA VAL A 109 -1.06 -2.83 1.26
C VAL A 109 -2.54 -2.51 1.49
N TYR A 110 -2.83 -1.39 2.15
CA TYR A 110 -4.19 -0.88 2.34
C TYR A 110 -4.91 -0.68 1.01
N ALA A 111 -4.26 -0.06 0.01
CA ALA A 111 -4.85 0.10 -1.31
C ALA A 111 -5.23 -1.25 -1.94
N ALA A 112 -4.37 -2.27 -1.84
CA ALA A 112 -4.65 -3.59 -2.38
C ALA A 112 -5.84 -4.26 -1.68
N VAL A 113 -5.86 -4.26 -0.34
CA VAL A 113 -6.95 -4.85 0.45
C VAL A 113 -8.27 -4.12 0.20
N TRP A 114 -8.27 -2.79 0.25
CA TRP A 114 -9.46 -1.98 0.00
C TRP A 114 -10.03 -2.21 -1.41
N MET A 115 -9.17 -2.22 -2.43
CA MET A 115 -9.59 -2.48 -3.80
C MET A 115 -10.17 -3.89 -3.98
N LEU A 116 -9.60 -4.91 -3.32
CA LEU A 116 -10.17 -6.25 -3.36
C LEU A 116 -11.52 -6.33 -2.65
N SER A 117 -11.67 -5.70 -1.49
CA SER A 117 -12.95 -5.66 -0.77
C SER A 117 -14.07 -5.02 -1.61
N GLU A 118 -13.77 -3.92 -2.32
CA GLU A 118 -14.73 -3.32 -3.25
C GLU A 118 -15.01 -4.18 -4.49
N CYS A 119 -14.03 -4.91 -5.00
CA CYS A 119 -14.27 -5.79 -6.15
C CYS A 119 -15.11 -6.99 -5.72
N ALA A 120 -14.85 -7.52 -4.53
CA ALA A 120 -15.51 -8.71 -4.00
C ALA A 120 -17.00 -8.46 -3.73
N SER A 121 -17.41 -7.22 -3.42
CA SER A 121 -18.83 -6.86 -3.31
C SER A 121 -19.58 -6.84 -4.64
N ARG A 122 -18.90 -7.03 -5.79
CA ARG A 122 -19.52 -7.15 -7.12
C ARG A 122 -19.81 -8.60 -7.52
N GLY A 123 -19.58 -9.58 -6.64
CA GLY A 123 -19.78 -11.00 -6.93
C GLY A 123 -19.05 -11.43 -8.20
N GLN A 124 -19.72 -12.17 -9.09
CA GLN A 124 -19.12 -12.75 -10.30
C GLN A 124 -18.38 -11.74 -11.21
N GLU A 125 -18.72 -10.44 -11.15
CA GLU A 125 -18.06 -9.39 -11.92
C GLU A 125 -16.76 -8.87 -11.31
N TRP A 126 -16.33 -9.38 -10.14
CA TRP A 126 -15.18 -8.85 -9.40
C TRP A 126 -13.91 -8.74 -10.25
N ARG A 127 -13.69 -9.67 -11.20
CA ARG A 127 -12.52 -9.64 -12.11
C ARG A 127 -12.61 -8.51 -13.13
N ALA A 128 -13.79 -8.24 -13.66
CA ALA A 128 -14.00 -7.12 -14.57
C ALA A 128 -13.81 -5.80 -13.81
N GLN A 129 -14.36 -5.71 -12.60
CA GLN A 129 -14.17 -4.56 -11.73
C GLN A 129 -12.69 -4.36 -11.36
N LEU A 130 -11.97 -5.42 -11.00
CA LEU A 130 -10.56 -5.33 -10.65
C LEU A 130 -9.72 -4.88 -11.86
N ARG A 131 -10.02 -5.37 -13.06
CA ARG A 131 -9.37 -4.89 -14.30
C ARG A 131 -9.61 -3.41 -14.53
N ARG A 132 -10.84 -2.92 -14.35
CA ARG A 132 -11.16 -1.48 -14.41
C ARG A 132 -10.38 -0.68 -13.38
N MET A 133 -10.35 -1.16 -12.14
CA MET A 133 -9.71 -0.48 -11.01
C MET A 133 -8.19 -0.47 -11.07
N THR A 134 -7.58 -1.48 -11.70
CA THR A 134 -6.13 -1.56 -11.92
C THR A 134 -5.67 -0.83 -13.20
N GLY A 135 -6.60 -0.30 -13.99
CA GLY A 135 -6.33 0.45 -15.20
C GLY A 135 -5.85 1.89 -14.95
N GLY A 136 -4.69 2.24 -15.50
CA GLY A 136 -4.25 3.62 -15.75
C GLY A 136 -4.39 4.60 -14.57
N ARG A 137 -5.25 5.61 -14.73
CA ARG A 137 -5.45 6.71 -13.77
C ARG A 137 -6.20 6.27 -12.51
N THR A 138 -7.10 5.29 -12.62
CA THR A 138 -7.93 4.81 -11.52
C THR A 138 -7.06 4.20 -10.42
N LEU A 139 -6.13 3.32 -10.80
CA LEU A 139 -5.16 2.75 -9.87
C LEU A 139 -4.34 3.82 -9.16
N HIS A 140 -3.87 4.82 -9.91
CA HIS A 140 -3.07 5.91 -9.34
C HIS A 140 -3.86 6.72 -8.31
N ARG A 141 -5.10 7.10 -8.62
CA ARG A 141 -5.98 7.86 -7.71
C ARG A 141 -6.27 7.08 -6.44
N ARG A 142 -6.65 5.79 -6.56
CA ARG A 142 -6.97 4.94 -5.41
C ARG A 142 -5.76 4.71 -4.50
N ARG A 143 -4.59 4.45 -5.07
CA ARG A 143 -3.34 4.36 -4.30
C ARG A 143 -2.99 5.67 -3.60
N TYR A 144 -3.17 6.80 -4.29
CA TYR A 144 -2.95 8.11 -3.68
C TYR A 144 -3.92 8.37 -2.52
N ALA A 145 -5.21 8.08 -2.71
CA ALA A 145 -6.23 8.17 -1.67
C ALA A 145 -5.88 7.28 -0.48
N ALA A 146 -5.53 6.01 -0.70
CA ALA A 146 -5.12 5.07 0.34
C ALA A 146 -3.91 5.58 1.15
N ARG A 147 -2.85 6.05 0.46
CA ARG A 147 -1.67 6.64 1.12
C ARG A 147 -2.03 7.89 1.92
N ARG A 148 -2.94 8.72 1.40
CA ARG A 148 -3.44 9.91 2.09
C ARG A 148 -4.21 9.52 3.35
N VAL A 149 -5.13 8.56 3.26
CA VAL A 149 -5.89 8.05 4.42
C VAL A 149 -4.95 7.57 5.51
N VAL A 150 -3.99 6.70 5.19
CA VAL A 150 -3.03 6.16 6.15
C VAL A 150 -2.18 7.28 6.78
N ARG A 151 -1.64 8.20 5.98
CA ARG A 151 -0.80 9.30 6.48
C ARG A 151 -1.60 10.29 7.35
N ASP A 152 -2.74 10.75 6.86
CA ASP A 152 -3.56 11.76 7.54
C ASP A 152 -4.15 11.18 8.84
N LEU A 153 -4.42 9.87 8.86
CA LEU A 153 -4.78 9.12 10.07
C LEU A 153 -3.65 9.13 11.10
N GLY A 154 -2.44 8.72 10.71
CA GLY A 154 -1.28 8.73 11.61
C GLY A 154 -1.05 10.09 12.25
N GLY A 155 -1.10 11.17 11.45
CA GLY A 155 -0.94 12.54 11.96
C GLY A 155 -1.99 12.93 13.00
N ARG A 156 -3.27 12.55 12.82
CA ARG A 156 -4.32 12.84 13.81
C ARG A 156 -4.17 12.05 15.10
N LEU A 157 -3.81 10.76 15.02
CA LEU A 157 -3.60 9.92 16.20
C LEU A 157 -2.38 10.38 17.00
N GLU A 158 -1.30 10.76 16.32
CA GLU A 158 -0.12 11.34 16.95
C GLU A 158 -0.43 12.67 17.64
N GLN A 159 -1.21 13.56 17.00
CA GLN A 159 -1.67 14.81 17.60
C GLN A 159 -2.49 14.56 18.87
N ARG A 160 -3.46 13.63 18.83
CA ARG A 160 -4.28 13.27 20.01
C ARG A 160 -3.44 12.73 21.16
N ARG A 161 -2.42 11.91 20.89
CA ARG A 161 -1.53 11.40 21.94
C ARG A 161 -0.72 12.52 22.61
N GLY A 162 -0.39 13.57 21.87
CA GLY A 162 0.27 14.76 22.44
C GLY A 162 -0.66 15.67 23.23
N SER A 163 -1.95 15.66 22.91
CA SER A 163 -3.01 16.39 23.63
C SER A 163 -3.62 15.49 24.70
N ALA A 164 -3.05 15.48 25.91
CA ALA A 164 -3.32 14.55 27.01
C ALA A 164 -4.78 14.45 27.57
N ASP A 165 -5.81 14.90 26.86
CA ASP A 165 -7.16 15.12 27.43
C ASP A 165 -8.34 14.59 26.59
N VAL A 166 -8.14 13.56 25.75
CA VAL A 166 -9.26 13.01 24.95
C VAL A 166 -9.83 11.75 25.59
N ARG A 167 -10.98 11.90 26.24
CA ARG A 167 -11.84 10.76 26.64
C ARG A 167 -12.23 9.93 25.42
N PRO A 168 -12.21 8.59 25.51
CA PRO A 168 -12.63 7.73 24.41
C PRO A 168 -14.13 7.88 24.15
N VAL A 169 -14.50 8.35 22.95
CA VAL A 169 -15.89 8.32 22.48
C VAL A 169 -16.13 6.98 21.80
N ALA A 170 -17.05 6.19 22.35
CA ALA A 170 -17.52 4.97 21.72
C ALA A 170 -18.37 5.33 20.49
N VAL A 171 -17.84 5.09 19.29
CA VAL A 171 -18.60 5.15 18.03
C VAL A 171 -18.70 3.74 17.47
N PRO A 172 -19.88 3.27 17.03
CA PRO A 172 -20.02 1.97 16.40
C PRO A 172 -19.06 1.82 15.20
N VAL A 173 -18.27 0.74 15.20
CA VAL A 173 -17.48 0.34 14.03
C VAL A 173 -18.47 -0.14 12.99
N ALA A 174 -18.63 0.62 11.89
CA ALA A 174 -19.32 0.08 10.72
C ALA A 174 -18.45 -1.04 10.15
N PRO A 175 -18.94 -2.29 10.06
CA PRO A 175 -18.20 -3.38 9.45
C PRO A 175 -17.87 -3.01 8.01
N LEU A 176 -16.68 -3.41 7.56
CA LEU A 176 -16.41 -3.42 6.13
C LEU A 176 -17.45 -4.32 5.45
N PRO A 177 -17.89 -3.99 4.22
CA PRO A 177 -18.87 -4.81 3.52
C PRO A 177 -18.33 -6.25 3.44
N ALA A 178 -19.06 -7.19 4.05
CA ALA A 178 -18.76 -8.61 3.97
C ALA A 178 -18.96 -9.03 2.51
N ALA A 179 -17.87 -9.44 1.86
CA ALA A 179 -17.94 -9.93 0.50
C ALA A 179 -18.09 -11.46 0.50
N GLU A 180 -19.27 -11.92 0.11
CA GLU A 180 -19.61 -13.34 -0.06
C GLU A 180 -19.31 -13.78 -1.50
N ASP A 181 -18.04 -13.85 -1.88
CA ASP A 181 -17.65 -14.40 -3.19
C ASP A 181 -16.65 -15.56 -3.07
N ASP A 182 -17.15 -16.77 -3.29
CA ASP A 182 -16.38 -18.01 -3.26
C ASP A 182 -15.28 -18.08 -4.34
N ALA A 183 -15.46 -17.38 -5.48
CA ALA A 183 -14.46 -17.36 -6.54
C ALA A 183 -13.21 -16.56 -6.15
N LEU A 184 -13.37 -15.46 -5.40
CA LEU A 184 -12.23 -14.72 -4.83
C LEU A 184 -11.63 -15.44 -3.62
N ARG A 185 -12.46 -16.06 -2.76
CA ARG A 185 -11.99 -16.85 -1.60
C ARG A 185 -10.99 -17.92 -2.02
N SER A 186 -11.22 -18.64 -3.12
CA SER A 186 -10.27 -19.65 -3.65
C SER A 186 -8.87 -19.09 -4.03
N LYS A 187 -8.76 -17.77 -4.25
CA LYS A 187 -7.52 -17.07 -4.65
C LYS A 187 -6.83 -16.36 -3.50
N LEU A 188 -7.42 -16.35 -2.31
CA LEU A 188 -6.80 -15.88 -1.09
C LEU A 188 -6.46 -17.08 -0.22
N ASP A 189 -5.45 -16.93 0.64
CA ASP A 189 -5.15 -17.96 1.65
C ASP A 189 -6.07 -17.80 2.88
N GLU A 190 -6.69 -16.62 3.04
CA GLU A 190 -7.56 -16.25 4.16
C GLU A 190 -8.63 -15.23 3.72
N SER A 191 -9.62 -14.94 4.57
CA SER A 191 -10.69 -13.99 4.22
C SER A 191 -10.19 -12.54 4.13
N LEU A 192 -10.88 -11.70 3.34
CA LEU A 192 -10.56 -10.26 3.25
C LEU A 192 -10.75 -9.53 4.59
N GLU A 193 -11.70 -9.98 5.41
CA GLU A 193 -11.88 -9.49 6.77
C GLU A 193 -10.65 -9.78 7.63
N HIS A 194 -10.11 -11.01 7.54
CA HIS A 194 -8.92 -11.41 8.27
C HIS A 194 -7.68 -10.62 7.79
N LEU A 195 -7.49 -10.45 6.48
CA LEU A 195 -6.42 -9.60 5.92
C LEU A 195 -6.51 -8.16 6.40
N THR A 196 -7.73 -7.61 6.45
CA THR A 196 -7.94 -6.24 6.96
C THR A 196 -7.63 -6.17 8.44
N SER A 197 -8.12 -7.12 9.22
CA SER A 197 -7.87 -7.26 10.66
C SER A 197 -6.37 -7.27 10.98
N ARG A 198 -5.57 -8.04 10.24
CA ARG A 198 -4.11 -8.11 10.35
C ARG A 198 -3.43 -6.78 10.03
N LEU A 199 -3.83 -6.14 8.92
CA LEU A 199 -3.32 -4.81 8.54
C LEU A 199 -3.63 -3.75 9.62
N LEU A 200 -4.84 -3.76 10.17
CA LEU A 200 -5.23 -2.84 11.26
C LEU A 200 -4.39 -3.08 12.52
N ALA A 201 -4.08 -4.34 12.86
CA ALA A 201 -3.21 -4.66 14.00
C ALA A 201 -1.78 -4.15 13.79
N LEU A 202 -1.21 -4.29 12.59
CA LEU A 202 0.10 -3.72 12.28
C LEU A 202 0.10 -2.18 12.39
N LEU A 203 -0.94 -1.52 11.87
CA LEU A 203 -1.09 -0.07 11.99
C LEU A 203 -1.29 0.38 13.45
N SER A 204 -1.96 -0.42 14.27
CA SER A 204 -2.14 -0.15 15.69
C SER A 204 -0.80 -0.17 16.44
N LEU A 205 0.12 -1.06 16.07
CA LEU A 205 1.50 -1.07 16.58
C LEU A 205 2.28 0.19 16.16
N VAL A 206 2.12 0.62 14.90
CA VAL A 206 2.80 1.82 14.38
C VAL A 206 2.33 3.08 15.11
N TRP A 207 1.02 3.25 15.27
CA TRP A 207 0.44 4.45 15.87
C TRP A 207 0.29 4.39 17.39
N GLN A 208 0.48 3.21 17.99
CA GLN A 208 0.35 2.97 19.43
C GLN A 208 -1.05 3.33 19.95
N VAL A 209 -2.06 2.85 19.23
CA VAL A 209 -3.48 2.95 19.59
C VAL A 209 -4.12 1.58 19.44
N SER A 210 -5.37 1.40 19.91
CA SER A 210 -6.06 0.12 19.72
C SER A 210 -6.41 -0.12 18.25
N LYS A 211 -6.46 -1.38 17.84
CA LYS A 211 -6.88 -1.79 16.49
C LYS A 211 -8.29 -1.30 16.17
N GLU A 212 -9.18 -1.30 17.15
CA GLU A 212 -10.57 -0.85 17.04
C GLU A 212 -10.61 0.65 16.74
N GLU A 213 -9.75 1.44 17.38
CA GLU A 213 -9.63 2.87 17.10
C GLU A 213 -9.13 3.13 15.68
N VAL A 214 -8.11 2.37 15.24
CA VAL A 214 -7.64 2.44 13.85
C VAL A 214 -8.77 2.13 12.87
N GLY A 215 -9.50 1.03 13.10
CA GLY A 215 -10.62 0.61 12.28
C GLY A 215 -11.72 1.67 12.20
N ARG A 216 -12.16 2.22 13.34
CA ARG A 216 -13.16 3.30 13.39
C ARG A 216 -12.76 4.50 12.56
N GLU A 217 -11.52 4.95 12.72
CA GLU A 217 -11.04 6.16 12.08
C GLU A 217 -10.76 5.94 10.58
N MET A 218 -10.31 4.76 10.17
CA MET A 218 -10.23 4.39 8.74
C MET A 218 -11.62 4.38 8.10
N SER A 219 -12.63 3.76 8.73
CA SER A 219 -14.01 3.76 8.24
C SER A 219 -14.60 5.18 8.17
N ARG A 220 -14.26 6.06 9.13
CA ARG A 220 -14.62 7.49 9.07
C ARG A 220 -14.00 8.20 7.87
N GLN A 221 -12.70 7.99 7.62
CA GLN A 221 -12.02 8.61 6.49
C GLN A 221 -12.50 8.11 5.12
N LEU A 222 -12.84 6.83 5.01
CA LEU A 222 -13.44 6.28 3.80
C LEU A 222 -14.80 6.92 3.51
N ARG A 223 -15.67 7.10 4.51
CA ARG A 223 -16.95 7.79 4.34
C ARG A 223 -16.77 9.23 3.85
N LEU A 224 -15.79 9.96 4.41
CA LEU A 224 -15.47 11.31 3.95
C LEU A 224 -14.88 11.34 2.54
N SER A 225 -14.14 10.30 2.15
CA SER A 225 -13.49 10.21 0.84
C SER A 225 -14.45 9.72 -0.26
N ALA A 226 -15.45 8.92 0.08
CA ALA A 226 -16.48 8.45 -0.86
C ALA A 226 -17.23 9.62 -1.50
N VAL A 227 -17.54 10.65 -0.71
CA VAL A 227 -18.15 11.91 -1.17
C VAL A 227 -17.31 12.60 -2.27
N ILE A 228 -15.99 12.34 -2.33
CA ILE A 228 -15.07 12.97 -3.29
C ILE A 228 -14.85 12.08 -4.52
N MET A 229 -15.23 10.79 -4.48
CA MET A 229 -14.94 9.82 -5.53
C MET A 229 -16.13 9.54 -6.47
N ASP A 230 -17.34 9.98 -6.13
CA ASP A 230 -18.54 9.79 -6.96
C ASP A 230 -18.65 10.75 -8.17
N ASP A 231 -17.75 11.72 -8.31
CA ASP A 231 -17.69 12.64 -9.47
C ASP A 231 -17.12 12.01 -10.76
N ASP A 232 -16.91 10.69 -10.80
CA ASP A 232 -16.41 10.00 -12.00
C ASP A 232 -17.59 9.65 -12.94
N GLU A 233 -17.97 10.61 -13.80
CA GLU A 233 -18.63 10.27 -15.05
C GLU A 233 -17.76 9.26 -15.82
N PRO A 234 -18.35 8.19 -16.40
CA PRO A 234 -17.60 7.20 -17.15
C PRO A 234 -17.00 7.84 -18.40
N VAL A 235 -15.73 8.26 -18.32
CA VAL A 235 -14.98 8.66 -19.50
C VAL A 235 -14.85 7.42 -20.40
N ALA A 236 -15.59 7.42 -21.52
CA ALA A 236 -15.51 6.39 -22.55
C ALA A 236 -14.04 6.16 -22.92
N SER A 237 -13.45 5.07 -22.40
CA SER A 237 -12.08 4.71 -22.71
C SER A 237 -12.11 3.84 -23.96
N ASP A 238 -11.80 4.45 -25.10
CA ASP A 238 -11.39 3.73 -26.30
C ASP A 238 -10.25 2.76 -25.92
N GLY A 239 -10.41 1.47 -26.23
CA GLY A 239 -9.86 0.30 -25.55
C GLY A 239 -8.33 0.12 -25.48
N THR A 240 -7.55 1.19 -25.64
CA THR A 240 -6.10 1.18 -25.49
C THR A 240 -5.71 1.27 -24.02
N VAL A 241 -5.30 0.13 -23.47
CA VAL A 241 -4.55 0.04 -22.21
C VAL A 241 -3.30 0.90 -22.34
N LEU A 242 -3.36 2.14 -21.84
CA LEU A 242 -2.18 3.00 -21.80
C LEU A 242 -1.09 2.31 -20.98
N PRO A 243 0.13 2.13 -21.53
CA PRO A 243 1.26 1.63 -20.75
C PRO A 243 1.41 2.48 -19.49
N LEU A 244 1.76 1.86 -18.36
CA LEU A 244 1.92 2.49 -17.03
C LEU A 244 2.88 3.70 -17.02
N ASP A 245 3.63 3.93 -18.11
CA ASP A 245 4.53 5.05 -18.34
C ASP A 245 3.92 6.22 -19.15
N GLY A 246 2.80 6.03 -19.83
CA GLY A 246 2.19 7.03 -20.70
C GLY A 246 1.71 8.29 -19.96
N TRP A 247 1.26 8.13 -18.71
CA TRP A 247 0.74 9.26 -17.93
C TRP A 247 1.82 10.25 -17.50
N LYS A 248 3.02 9.77 -17.11
CA LYS A 248 4.16 10.65 -16.78
C LYS A 248 4.67 11.41 -18.01
N ARG A 249 4.70 10.76 -19.18
CA ARG A 249 5.07 11.41 -20.45
C ARG A 249 4.09 12.53 -20.81
N ARG A 250 2.78 12.33 -20.63
CA ARG A 250 1.78 13.40 -20.87
C ARG A 250 1.91 14.55 -19.87
N ARG A 251 2.16 14.27 -18.59
CA ARG A 251 2.35 15.33 -17.59
C ARG A 251 3.61 16.15 -17.89
N GLN A 252 4.75 15.52 -18.19
CA GLN A 252 5.98 16.20 -18.59
C GLN A 252 5.80 17.02 -19.88
N ARG A 253 5.05 16.52 -20.87
CA ARG A 253 4.70 17.29 -22.07
C ARG A 253 3.84 18.51 -21.73
N ARG A 254 2.85 18.38 -20.85
CA ARG A 254 2.01 19.52 -20.39
C ARG A 254 2.80 20.54 -19.58
N THR A 255 3.76 20.13 -18.74
CA THR A 255 4.63 21.07 -18.03
C THR A 255 5.60 21.78 -18.98
N ARG A 256 6.19 21.09 -19.96
CA ARG A 256 7.03 21.72 -20.99
C ARG A 256 6.25 22.74 -21.83
N PHE A 257 5.06 22.38 -22.31
CA PHE A 257 4.20 23.31 -23.05
C PHE A 257 3.78 24.56 -22.24
N ARG A 258 3.62 24.44 -20.91
CA ARG A 258 3.32 25.59 -20.04
C ARG A 258 4.54 26.50 -19.80
N VAL A 259 5.75 25.93 -19.81
CA VAL A 259 7.00 26.69 -19.67
C VAL A 259 7.33 27.42 -20.97
N ASP A 260 7.14 26.79 -22.14
CA ASP A 260 7.39 27.44 -23.44
C ASP A 260 6.42 28.59 -23.73
N ARG A 261 5.14 28.45 -23.36
CA ARG A 261 4.17 29.56 -23.50
C ARG A 261 4.47 30.78 -22.62
N ARG A 262 5.22 30.63 -21.52
CA ARG A 262 5.66 31.76 -20.69
C ARG A 262 6.91 32.45 -21.24
N ARG A 263 7.67 31.79 -22.12
CA ARG A 263 8.88 32.36 -22.75
C ARG A 263 8.62 32.99 -24.12
N GLY A 264 7.42 32.82 -24.68
CA GLY A 264 7.04 33.34 -26.00
C GLY A 264 6.20 34.63 -26.01
N ARG A 265 6.20 35.43 -24.94
CA ARG A 265 5.63 36.79 -24.95
C ARG A 265 6.65 37.81 -24.44
N ALA A 266 7.64 38.06 -25.28
CA ALA A 266 8.43 39.28 -25.31
C ALA A 266 8.94 39.43 -26.75
N ALA A 267 8.10 40.01 -27.59
CA ALA A 267 8.43 40.74 -28.81
C ALA A 267 7.35 41.80 -28.94
#